data_AF-A0A117LKE0-F1
#
_entry.id   AF-A0A117LKE0-F1
#
_cell.length_a   1.000
_cell.length_b   1.000
_cell.length_c   1.000
_cell.angle_alpha   90.00
_cell.angle_beta   90.00
_cell.angle_gamma   90.00
#
_symmetry.space_group_name_H-M   'P 1'
#
loop_
_entity.id
_entity.type
_entity.pdbx_description
1 polymer ?
#
loop_
_entity_poly.entity_id
_entity_poly.type
_entity_poly.pdbx_seq_one_letter_code
_entity_poly.pdbx_strand_id
1 'polypeptide(L)' 'MYANGSLTALTSDCAYRSELPVFLRNNNYIVFSRVKTSGENSVWIMDSDGKNKRPLARWK' A
#
# COMPACT_ATOMS: atom_id res chain seq x y z
N MET A 1 0.07 8.23 -3.77
CA MET A 1 -0.60 9.55 -3.89
C MET A 1 0.04 10.51 -2.92
N TYR A 2 1.09 11.25 -3.29
CA TYR A 2 1.37 12.48 -2.54
C TYR A 2 0.47 13.58 -3.09
N ALA A 3 -0.05 14.44 -2.22
CA ALA A 3 -0.83 15.61 -2.57
C ALA A 3 0.06 16.74 -3.15
N ASN A 4 0.97 16.40 -4.08
CA ASN A 4 1.69 17.35 -4.93
C ASN A 4 1.30 17.19 -6.41
N GLY A 5 0.23 16.43 -6.70
CA GLY A 5 -0.23 16.16 -8.07
C GLY A 5 0.58 15.11 -8.82
N SER A 6 1.63 14.54 -8.22
CA SER A 6 2.42 13.46 -8.82
C SER A 6 2.13 12.11 -8.15
N LEU A 7 1.61 11.17 -8.94
CA LEU A 7 1.38 9.79 -8.54
C LEU A 7 2.70 9.01 -8.64
N THR A 8 3.48 8.99 -7.57
CA THR A 8 4.65 8.09 -7.47
C THR A 8 4.23 6.72 -6.95
N ALA A 9 4.60 5.67 -7.68
CA ALA A 9 4.48 4.29 -7.19
C ALA A 9 5.54 4.03 -6.11
N LEU A 10 5.10 3.70 -4.89
CA LEU A 10 5.98 3.38 -3.76
C LEU A 10 6.20 1.87 -3.58
N THR A 11 5.63 1.08 -4.49
CA THR A 11 5.70 -0.38 -4.56
C THR A 11 6.00 -0.80 -5.99
N SER A 12 6.99 -1.67 -6.18
CA SER A 12 7.48 -2.12 -7.49
C SER A 12 7.51 -3.66 -7.65
N ASP A 13 6.81 -4.38 -6.78
CA ASP A 13 6.83 -5.85 -6.76
C ASP A 13 5.90 -6.42 -7.85
N CYS A 14 6.48 -7.13 -8.82
CA CYS A 14 5.75 -7.69 -9.96
C CYS A 14 4.78 -8.84 -9.60
N ALA A 15 4.95 -9.47 -8.43
CA ALA A 15 4.07 -10.55 -7.98
C ALA A 15 2.77 -10.04 -7.34
N TYR A 16 2.66 -8.73 -7.12
CA TYR A 16 1.54 -8.12 -6.40
C TYR A 16 1.09 -6.82 -7.05
N ARG A 17 -0.22 -6.66 -7.21
CA ARG A 17 -0.80 -5.35 -7.43
C ARG A 17 -1.08 -4.69 -6.09
N SER A 18 -0.58 -3.46 -5.92
CA SER A 18 -0.84 -2.63 -4.75
C SER A 18 -1.82 -1.55 -5.15
N GLU A 19 -3.00 -1.57 -4.56
CA GLU A 19 -4.16 -0.82 -5.04
C GLU A 19 -4.82 -0.03 -3.88
N LEU A 20 -5.65 0.95 -4.24
CA LEU A 20 -6.53 1.70 -3.33
C LEU A 20 -5.82 2.30 -2.09
N PRO A 21 -4.76 3.12 -2.24
CA PRO A 21 -4.09 3.72 -1.10
C PRO A 21 -4.97 4.75 -0.40
N VAL A 22 -4.99 4.70 0.94
CA VAL A 22 -5.65 5.69 1.81
C VAL A 22 -4.62 6.29 2.76
N PHE A 23 -4.60 7.62 2.85
CA PHE A 23 -3.78 8.37 3.81
C PHE A 23 -4.54 8.56 5.11
N LEU A 24 -3.94 8.22 6.24
CA LEU A 24 -4.51 8.54 7.55
C LEU A 24 -4.44 10.06 7.80
N ARG A 25 -5.40 10.63 8.56
CA ARG A 25 -5.56 12.09 8.76
C ARG A 25 -4.31 12.82 9.28
N ASN A 26 -3.41 12.13 9.97
CA ASN A 26 -2.14 12.69 10.44
C ASN A 26 -1.01 12.63 9.39
N ASN A 27 -1.31 12.14 8.18
CA ASN A 27 -0.39 11.98 7.06
C ASN A 27 0.87 11.16 7.39
N ASN A 28 0.82 10.32 8.43
CA ASN A 28 1.97 9.54 8.88
C ASN A 28 2.01 8.14 8.27
N TYR A 29 0.86 7.63 7.81
CA TYR A 29 0.76 6.28 7.29
C TYR A 29 -0.13 6.20 6.05
N ILE A 30 0.18 5.20 5.25
CA ILE A 30 -0.60 4.78 4.08
C ILE A 30 -1.07 3.36 4.33
N VAL A 31 -2.38 3.14 4.20
CA VAL A 31 -2.99 1.81 4.17
C VAL A 31 -3.36 1.49 2.74
N PHE A 32 -3.05 0.29 2.26
CA PHE A 32 -3.33 -0.12 0.88
C PHE A 32 -3.65 -1.61 0.79
N SER A 33 -4.40 -2.00 -0.25
CA SER A 33 -4.64 -3.40 -0.56
C SER A 33 -3.48 -3.95 -1.39
N ARG A 34 -3.10 -5.19 -1.11
CA ARG A 34 -2.08 -5.92 -1.85
C ARG A 34 -2.67 -7.25 -2.31
N VAL A 35 -2.88 -7.34 -3.62
CA VAL A 35 -3.48 -8.48 -4.30
C VAL A 35 -2.38 -9.25 -4.98
N LYS A 36 -2.15 -10.49 -4.57
CA LYS A 36 -1.21 -11.40 -5.21
C LYS A 36 -1.86 -11.95 -6.48
N THR A 37 -1.09 -12.09 -7.55
CA THR A 37 -1.60 -12.68 -8.81
C THR A 37 -2.12 -14.10 -8.62
N SER A 38 -1.62 -14.82 -7.60
CA SER A 38 -2.08 -16.16 -7.23
C SER A 38 -3.35 -16.19 -6.36
N GLY A 39 -4.02 -15.05 -6.14
CA GLY A 39 -5.32 -14.97 -5.46
C GLY A 39 -5.29 -14.64 -3.95
N GLU A 40 -4.12 -14.49 -3.33
CA GLU A 40 -4.03 -14.09 -1.92
C GLU A 40 -4.19 -12.57 -1.78
N ASN A 41 -5.10 -12.14 -0.92
CA ASN A 41 -5.38 -10.73 -0.68
C ASN A 41 -4.90 -10.33 0.72
N SER A 42 -4.42 -9.10 0.84
CA SER A 42 -3.92 -8.59 2.10
C SER A 42 -4.07 -7.09 2.23
N VAL A 43 -4.26 -6.60 3.46
CA VAL A 43 -4.13 -5.17 3.77
C VAL A 43 -2.74 -4.94 4.33
N TRP A 44 -2.09 -3.89 3.85
CA TRP A 44 -0.77 -3.46 4.29
C TRP A 44 -0.80 -2.04 4.80
N ILE A 45 0.13 -1.74 5.70
CA ILE A 45 0.42 -0.38 6.15
C ILE A 45 1.90 -0.08 5.93
N MET A 46 2.19 1.17 5.61
CA MET A 46 3.53 1.72 5.52
C MET A 46 3.54 3.16 6.02
N ASP A 47 4.72 3.67 6.30
CA ASP A 47 4.90 5.10 6.60
C ASP A 47 4.59 5.93 5.37
N SER A 48 4.22 7.19 5.56
CA SER A 48 3.89 8.08 4.45
C SER A 48 5.06 8.39 3.54
N ASP A 49 6.30 8.06 3.90
CA ASP A 49 7.50 8.11 3.03
C ASP A 49 7.75 6.79 2.25
N GLY A 50 6.87 5.79 2.44
CA GLY A 50 6.96 4.47 1.81
C GLY A 50 7.81 3.44 2.56
N LYS A 51 8.35 3.76 3.74
CA LYS A 51 9.14 2.82 4.56
C LYS A 51 8.27 1.97 5.49
N ASN A 52 8.91 1.02 6.18
CA ASN A 52 8.30 0.19 7.25
C ASN A 52 7.00 -0.54 6.85
N LYS A 53 6.97 -1.00 5.60
CA LYS A 53 5.87 -1.75 5.00
C LYS A 53 5.65 -3.07 5.75
N ARG A 54 4.44 -3.30 6.26
CA ARG A 54 4.08 -4.55 6.96
C ARG A 54 2.61 -4.94 6.73
N PRO A 55 2.28 -6.24 6.76
CA PRO A 55 0.89 -6.69 6.62
C PRO A 55 0.09 -6.37 7.89
N LEU A 56 -1.17 -5.97 7.73
CA LEU A 56 -2.15 -5.83 8.81
C LEU A 56 -3.10 -7.02 8.88
N ALA A 57 -3.53 -7.53 7.73
CA ALA A 57 -4.43 -8.67 7.62
C ALA A 57 -4.20 -9.41 6.31
N ARG A 58 -4.47 -10.72 6.30
CA ARG A 58 -4.38 -11.58 5.10
C ARG A 58 -5.61 -12.48 5.03
N TRP A 59 -6.09 -12.71 3.82
CA TRP A 59 -7.18 -13.63 3.54
C TRP A 59 -7.02 -14.23 2.15
N LYS A 60 -7.77 -15.30 1.91
CA LYS A 60 -7.77 -16.06 0.66
C LYS A 60 -9.18 -16.10 0.09
#